data_AF-A0A7Y7BD27-F1
#
_entry.id   AF-A0A7Y7BD27-F1
#
_cell.length_a   1.000
_cell.length_b   1.000
_cell.length_c   1.000
_cell.angle_alpha   90.00
_cell.angle_beta   90.00
_cell.angle_gamma   90.00
#
_symmetry.space_group_name_H-M   'P 1'
#
loop_
_entity.id
_entity.type
_entity.pdbx_description
1 polymer ?
#
loop_
_entity_poly.entity_id
_entity_poly.type
_entity_poly.pdbx_seq_one_letter_code
_entity_poly.pdbx_strand_id
1 'polypeptide(L)'
;MATILFSAVGAAVGSAFGGSILGLSMTAVGRFIGASFGRALDQRLMGQGSETIETGKVERFRLSASGEGAAIAQVYGRMRIGGHVIWSTEFTERVRTKKAGGGGKGTPSGPTVKSYSYSLSLAVALCEGEISGVNRVWADGAEVPVSDLNMRVYTGSMDQLPDPQMEAIEGVGMVPAYRGTAYVVFEDLALEPFGNRVPQFSFEVTRPVQDDPEDVPHAISGVAMIPGTGEYSLATEPVYLKYGQGSSGVVNVNTPSEQPDFNTSLKQLTDEMPGCRAVSLVVSWFGDDLRCGSCTIRPKIEQNEFEAKNGMAWRVSDLTRDEALLVPRQDNRPVYGGTPSDASVVMAIRRMAEQGMEVLYYPFILMDQMAGNGRPNPWTGEADQPALPWRGRITLDVAPGRDGSSDGSGAAAAEVAAFIGTASAADFTVGDGTVSYSGPDEWSYRRFILHQAALCAAAGGVEAFCVGSEMQALTQIRSDAGFPAVDALRALAAECRALLGPDVKLSYAADWSEYFGY
;
A
#
# COMPACT_ATOMS: atom_id res chain seq x y z
N MET A 1 14.64 -22.59 77.02
CA MET A 1 14.21 -21.41 77.78
C MET A 1 13.60 -20.46 76.78
N ALA A 2 12.30 -20.62 76.51
CA ALA A 2 11.22 -20.02 77.28
C ALA A 2 11.16 -18.52 76.94
N THR A 3 10.15 -18.04 76.22
CA THR A 3 8.78 -17.83 76.73
C THR A 3 8.82 -16.92 77.96
N ILE A 4 7.93 -15.93 77.97
CA ILE A 4 7.68 -14.94 79.03
C ILE A 4 8.39 -13.59 78.78
N LEU A 5 8.08 -13.00 77.61
CA LEU A 5 7.45 -11.68 77.63
C LEU A 5 6.20 -11.73 76.73
N PHE A 6 5.37 -12.72 77.06
CA PHE A 6 4.02 -12.90 76.56
C PHE A 6 3.12 -11.86 77.21
N SER A 7 2.26 -11.27 76.38
CA SER A 7 0.82 -11.06 76.62
C SER A 7 0.32 -10.56 77.98
N ALA A 8 -0.62 -9.62 77.89
CA ALA A 8 -1.36 -8.93 78.96
C ALA A 8 -0.65 -7.63 79.32
N VAL A 9 -1.03 -6.49 78.76
CA VAL A 9 -2.37 -5.90 78.84
C VAL A 9 -2.62 -5.06 77.58
N GLY A 10 -3.73 -5.30 76.87
CA GLY A 10 -4.14 -4.43 75.76
C GLY A 10 -4.91 -5.06 74.60
N ALA A 11 -5.33 -6.32 74.70
CA ALA A 11 -6.55 -6.74 74.02
C ALA A 11 -7.75 -5.94 74.58
N ALA A 12 -8.76 -5.69 73.74
CA ALA A 12 -10.07 -5.13 74.07
C ALA A 12 -10.26 -3.60 73.99
N VAL A 13 -10.01 -3.02 72.80
CA VAL A 13 -11.03 -2.20 72.10
C VAL A 13 -11.11 -2.68 70.64
N GLY A 14 -11.52 -3.93 70.49
CA GLY A 14 -12.23 -4.38 69.31
C GLY A 14 -13.74 -4.19 69.53
N SER A 15 -14.49 -4.22 68.42
CA SER A 15 -15.97 -4.18 68.30
C SER A 15 -16.64 -2.84 67.97
N ALA A 16 -16.18 -2.14 66.92
CA ALA A 16 -17.13 -1.32 66.16
C ALA A 16 -16.92 -1.31 64.65
N PHE A 17 -15.70 -1.41 64.12
CA PHE A 17 -15.48 -1.42 62.66
C PHE A 17 -14.37 -2.36 62.22
N GLY A 18 -14.45 -3.61 62.68
CA GLY A 18 -13.81 -4.75 62.04
C GLY A 18 -14.78 -5.37 61.05
N GLY A 19 -14.50 -5.25 59.75
CA GLY A 19 -15.28 -5.94 58.71
C GLY A 19 -15.11 -5.39 57.29
N SER A 20 -13.87 -5.33 56.77
CA SER A 20 -13.58 -5.43 55.32
C SER A 20 -12.11 -5.20 54.95
N ILE A 21 -11.27 -4.72 55.87
CA ILE A 21 -9.84 -4.54 55.62
C ILE A 21 -9.10 -5.56 56.48
N LEU A 22 -8.60 -6.65 55.88
CA LEU A 22 -7.35 -7.34 56.28
C LEU A 22 -7.15 -8.63 55.46
N GLY A 23 -6.37 -8.51 54.40
CA GLY A 23 -5.61 -9.63 53.84
C GLY A 23 -4.11 -9.35 53.71
N LEU A 24 -3.60 -8.20 54.17
CA LEU A 24 -2.18 -7.88 54.10
C LEU A 24 -1.66 -7.35 55.44
N SER A 25 -0.63 -8.01 55.96
CA SER A 25 0.31 -7.40 56.90
C SER A 25 1.39 -6.64 56.11
N MET A 26 1.52 -5.35 56.40
CA MET A 26 2.59 -4.46 55.93
C MET A 26 3.91 -4.79 56.63
N THR A 27 4.89 -5.36 55.92
CA THR A 27 6.32 -5.19 56.21
C THR A 27 7.18 -5.56 54.99
N ALA A 28 7.45 -4.61 54.10
CA ALA A 28 8.73 -4.46 53.38
C ALA A 28 8.67 -3.19 52.51
N VAL A 29 9.19 -2.12 53.08
CA VAL A 29 9.54 -0.85 52.43
C VAL A 29 10.60 -1.12 51.36
N GLY A 30 10.37 -0.73 50.10
CA GLY A 30 11.45 -0.72 49.10
C GLY A 30 11.05 -0.68 47.62
N ARG A 31 10.66 0.51 47.11
CA ARG A 31 10.85 1.05 45.73
C ARG A 31 9.75 2.09 45.42
N PHE A 32 9.90 3.30 45.95
CA PHE A 32 8.99 4.43 45.67
C PHE A 32 9.78 5.63 45.13
N ILE A 33 10.03 5.67 43.81
CA ILE A 33 10.31 6.91 43.07
C ILE A 33 9.63 6.93 41.68
N GLY A 34 9.31 5.78 41.06
CA GLY A 34 8.69 5.75 39.71
C GLY A 34 7.15 5.74 39.63
N ALA A 35 6.44 5.47 40.73
CA ALA A 35 4.98 5.24 40.70
C ALA A 35 4.13 6.48 41.05
N SER A 36 4.74 7.52 41.64
CA SER A 36 4.00 8.66 42.18
C SER A 36 3.61 9.69 41.12
N PHE A 37 4.31 9.74 39.98
CA PHE A 37 4.05 10.71 38.91
C PHE A 37 2.94 10.29 37.95
N GLY A 38 2.81 8.99 37.65
CA GLY A 38 1.73 8.47 36.80
C GLY A 38 0.36 8.57 37.47
N ARG A 39 0.26 8.23 38.77
CA ARG A 39 -1.00 8.27 39.53
C ARG A 39 -1.61 9.66 39.65
N ALA A 40 -0.78 10.70 39.77
CA ALA A 40 -1.26 12.08 39.93
C ALA A 40 -1.86 12.64 38.63
N LEU A 41 -1.46 12.12 37.47
CA LEU A 41 -1.97 12.54 36.17
C LEU A 41 -3.29 11.84 35.83
N ASP A 42 -3.38 10.53 36.06
CA ASP A 42 -4.61 9.75 35.82
C ASP A 42 -5.76 10.16 36.76
N GLN A 43 -5.48 10.46 38.03
CA GLN A 43 -6.51 10.96 38.96
C GLN A 43 -7.03 12.36 38.61
N ARG A 44 -6.24 13.19 37.91
CA ARG A 44 -6.71 14.49 37.44
C ARG A 44 -7.54 14.39 36.16
N LEU A 45 -7.42 13.31 35.39
CA LEU A 45 -8.16 13.13 34.14
C LEU A 45 -9.56 12.53 34.34
N MET A 46 -9.80 11.74 35.39
CA MET A 46 -11.05 10.95 35.53
C MET A 46 -12.04 11.39 36.64
N GLY A 47 -11.76 12.46 37.39
CA GLY A 47 -12.71 13.00 38.39
C GLY A 47 -13.02 12.06 39.57
N GLN A 48 -13.89 12.49 40.50
CA GLN A 48 -14.19 11.80 41.77
C GLN A 48 -15.05 10.52 41.63
N GLY A 49 -14.64 9.57 40.80
CA GLY A 49 -15.35 8.30 40.61
C GLY A 49 -14.42 7.09 40.66
N SER A 50 -14.56 6.27 41.71
CA SER A 50 -13.97 4.93 41.89
C SER A 50 -12.43 4.83 41.93
N GLU A 51 -11.92 3.92 42.77
CA GLU A 51 -10.49 3.62 42.91
C GLU A 51 -9.91 3.07 41.59
N THR A 52 -8.71 3.52 41.23
CA THR A 52 -8.03 3.12 39.99
C THR A 52 -7.70 1.63 39.98
N ILE A 53 -8.31 0.89 39.05
CA ILE A 53 -7.90 -0.48 38.69
C ILE A 53 -6.57 -0.37 37.92
N GLU A 54 -5.59 -1.23 38.20
CA GLU A 54 -4.35 -1.27 37.41
C GLU A 54 -4.66 -1.69 35.96
N THR A 55 -4.73 -0.74 35.03
CA THR A 55 -4.96 -0.99 33.59
C THR A 55 -3.74 -0.60 32.76
N GLY A 56 -3.36 -1.43 31.77
CA GLY A 56 -2.44 -1.02 30.71
C GLY A 56 -0.94 -0.96 31.05
N LYS A 57 -0.42 -1.87 31.91
CA LYS A 57 1.04 -2.03 32.01
C LYS A 57 1.60 -2.39 30.64
N VAL A 58 2.40 -1.49 30.07
CA VAL A 58 3.07 -1.70 28.78
C VAL A 58 4.07 -2.84 28.93
N GLU A 59 3.73 -4.00 28.37
CA GLU A 59 4.68 -5.10 28.19
C GLU A 59 5.71 -4.68 27.14
N ARG A 60 6.87 -4.21 27.61
CA ARG A 60 7.99 -3.82 26.74
C ARG A 60 8.69 -5.02 26.11
N PHE A 61 8.33 -6.24 26.52
CA PHE A 61 8.95 -7.47 26.04
C PHE A 61 7.86 -8.51 25.79
N ARG A 62 7.54 -8.72 24.50
CA ARG A 62 6.51 -9.67 24.05
C ARG A 62 7.19 -11.02 23.85
N LEU A 63 7.01 -11.92 24.82
CA LEU A 63 7.50 -13.29 24.77
C LEU A 63 6.36 -14.21 24.33
N SER A 64 6.62 -15.10 23.39
CA SER A 64 5.74 -16.24 23.15
C SER A 64 5.87 -17.18 24.35
N ALA A 65 4.80 -17.33 25.13
CA ALA A 65 4.76 -18.31 26.21
C ALA A 65 4.26 -19.67 25.70
N SER A 66 4.59 -20.74 26.42
CA SER A 66 4.13 -22.11 26.14
C SER A 66 3.51 -22.77 27.39
N GLY A 67 3.09 -21.97 28.37
CA GLY A 67 2.47 -22.45 29.61
C GLY A 67 0.94 -22.49 29.55
N GLU A 68 0.34 -23.42 30.30
CA GLU A 68 -1.10 -23.48 30.52
C GLU A 68 -1.48 -22.46 31.62
N GLY A 69 -2.27 -21.44 31.28
CA GLY A 69 -2.70 -20.39 32.22
C GLY A 69 -2.50 -18.95 31.73
N ALA A 70 -1.91 -18.75 30.56
CA ALA A 70 -1.90 -17.44 29.91
C ALA A 70 -3.31 -17.06 29.45
N ALA A 71 -3.68 -15.79 29.60
CA ALA A 71 -4.95 -15.27 29.09
C ALA A 71 -4.91 -15.14 27.55
N ILE A 72 -6.07 -15.30 26.91
CA ILE A 72 -6.19 -15.05 25.47
C ILE A 72 -6.17 -13.53 25.26
N ALA A 73 -5.31 -13.07 24.35
CA ALA A 73 -5.23 -11.65 24.03
C ALA A 73 -6.48 -11.18 23.28
N GLN A 74 -6.91 -9.96 23.55
CA GLN A 74 -7.92 -9.25 22.77
C GLN A 74 -7.26 -8.06 22.08
N VAL A 75 -7.43 -7.97 20.76
CA VAL A 75 -6.78 -6.94 19.92
C VAL A 75 -7.84 -6.10 19.22
N TYR A 76 -7.60 -4.80 19.14
CA TYR A 76 -8.40 -3.86 18.36
C TYR A 76 -7.47 -3.02 17.48
N GLY A 77 -7.80 -2.91 16.20
CA GLY A 77 -6.97 -2.26 15.19
C GLY A 77 -5.75 -3.10 14.79
N ARG A 78 -4.68 -2.42 14.37
CA ARG A 78 -3.43 -3.03 13.93
C ARG A 78 -2.40 -3.04 15.07
N MET A 79 -2.10 -4.21 15.61
CA MET A 79 -1.18 -4.36 16.75
C MET A 79 -0.24 -5.55 16.57
N ARG A 80 1.01 -5.38 17.00
CA ARG A 80 1.98 -6.46 17.07
C ARG A 80 1.85 -7.26 18.38
N ILE A 81 1.76 -8.58 18.33
CA ILE A 81 1.63 -9.47 19.50
C ILE A 81 2.56 -10.69 19.40
N GLY A 82 2.96 -11.30 20.52
CA GLY A 82 3.90 -12.42 20.56
C GLY A 82 3.29 -13.81 20.30
N GLY A 83 1.96 -13.91 20.37
CA GLY A 83 1.23 -15.18 20.26
C GLY A 83 1.60 -16.22 21.35
N HIS A 84 0.90 -17.35 21.36
CA HIS A 84 1.08 -18.43 22.33
C HIS A 84 1.08 -19.79 21.63
N VAL A 85 2.06 -20.65 21.88
CA VAL A 85 2.13 -21.96 21.21
C VAL A 85 1.04 -22.88 21.75
N ILE A 86 0.21 -23.44 20.86
CA ILE A 86 -0.91 -24.32 21.21
C ILE A 86 -0.75 -25.75 20.69
N TRP A 87 0.13 -25.96 19.70
CA TRP A 87 0.47 -27.28 19.17
C TRP A 87 1.85 -27.24 18.53
N SER A 88 2.58 -28.35 18.60
CA SER A 88 3.87 -28.50 17.93
C SER A 88 4.20 -29.98 17.72
N THR A 89 4.82 -30.31 16.60
CA THR A 89 5.40 -31.63 16.37
C THR A 89 6.72 -31.80 17.11
N GLU A 90 7.22 -33.03 17.15
CA GLU A 90 8.63 -33.27 17.47
C GLU A 90 9.55 -32.68 16.38
N PHE A 91 10.82 -32.44 16.72
CA PHE A 91 11.82 -31.98 15.76
C PHE A 91 12.14 -33.07 14.73
N THR A 92 12.07 -32.72 13.46
CA THR A 92 12.53 -33.58 12.36
C THR A 92 13.99 -33.24 12.02
N GLU A 93 14.90 -34.18 12.22
CA GLU A 93 16.33 -34.02 11.90
C GLU A 93 16.62 -34.49 10.46
N ARG A 94 17.34 -33.68 9.68
CA ARG A 94 17.91 -34.05 8.39
C ARG A 94 19.43 -33.99 8.44
N VAL A 95 20.09 -35.11 8.09
CA VAL A 95 21.55 -35.22 8.07
C VAL A 95 22.06 -35.21 6.64
N ARG A 96 22.82 -34.18 6.26
CA ARG A 96 23.54 -34.14 4.98
C ARG A 96 25.00 -34.51 5.21
N THR A 97 25.47 -35.54 4.49
CA THR A 97 26.87 -35.99 4.54
C THR A 97 27.58 -35.57 3.26
N LYS A 98 28.55 -34.65 3.35
CA LYS A 98 29.43 -34.30 2.22
C LYS A 98 30.83 -34.87 2.48
N LYS A 99 31.33 -35.67 1.55
CA LYS A 99 32.75 -36.03 1.50
C LYS A 99 33.50 -34.88 0.85
N ALA A 100 34.45 -34.26 1.55
CA ALA A 100 35.35 -33.30 0.94
C ALA A 100 36.19 -34.02 -0.14
N GLY A 101 36.05 -33.62 -1.41
CA GLY A 101 36.69 -34.29 -2.54
C GLY A 101 38.21 -34.19 -2.49
N GLY A 102 38.89 -35.34 -2.49
CA GLY A 102 40.31 -35.48 -2.81
C GLY A 102 40.49 -35.55 -4.32
N GLY A 103 40.78 -34.41 -4.94
CA GLY A 103 41.16 -34.31 -6.35
C GLY A 103 42.66 -34.57 -6.51
N GLY A 104 43.07 -35.85 -6.54
CA GLY A 104 44.44 -36.22 -6.88
C GLY A 104 44.75 -37.67 -6.55
N LYS A 105 45.24 -38.44 -7.54
CA LYS A 105 45.77 -39.80 -7.33
C LYS A 105 46.85 -39.75 -6.24
N GLY A 106 46.52 -40.20 -5.02
CA GLY A 106 47.45 -40.33 -3.90
C GLY A 106 47.16 -39.51 -2.63
N THR A 107 46.08 -38.72 -2.56
CA THR A 107 45.70 -38.03 -1.31
C THR A 107 44.71 -38.86 -0.46
N PRO A 108 44.88 -38.91 0.88
CA PRO A 108 43.94 -39.59 1.77
C PRO A 108 42.52 -39.02 1.60
N SER A 109 41.49 -39.86 1.75
CA SER A 109 40.09 -39.42 1.70
C SER A 109 39.85 -38.28 2.68
N GLY A 110 39.39 -37.13 2.19
CA GLY A 110 39.08 -35.97 3.01
C GLY A 110 38.03 -36.29 4.08
N PRO A 111 38.00 -35.52 5.19
CA PRO A 111 37.07 -35.75 6.29
C PRO A 111 35.62 -35.70 5.79
N THR A 112 34.79 -36.59 6.34
CA THR A 112 33.35 -36.62 6.08
C THR A 112 32.68 -35.55 6.94
N VAL A 113 32.16 -34.49 6.32
CA VAL A 113 31.45 -33.42 7.02
C VAL A 113 29.97 -33.79 7.07
N LYS A 114 29.44 -33.96 8.30
CA LYS A 114 28.00 -34.10 8.55
C LYS A 114 27.44 -32.73 8.94
N SER A 115 26.44 -32.26 8.21
CA SER A 115 25.63 -31.09 8.57
C SER A 115 24.25 -31.54 9.01
N TYR A 116 23.79 -31.03 10.15
CA TYR A 116 22.47 -31.29 10.72
C TYR A 116 21.56 -30.09 10.49
N SER A 117 20.34 -30.32 10.00
CA SER A 117 19.29 -29.32 9.96
C SER A 117 18.02 -29.85 10.59
N TYR A 118 17.24 -28.96 11.21
CA TYR A 118 16.02 -29.31 11.92
C TYR A 118 14.83 -28.56 11.32
N SER A 119 13.66 -29.21 11.35
CA SER A 119 12.38 -28.57 11.07
C SER A 119 11.33 -28.98 12.10
N LEU A 120 10.31 -28.15 12.28
CA LEU A 120 9.11 -28.50 13.04
C LEU A 120 7.86 -27.89 12.40
N SER A 121 6.70 -28.50 12.65
CA SER A 121 5.42 -27.81 12.45
C SER A 121 4.91 -27.30 13.79
N LEU A 122 4.34 -26.08 13.81
CA LEU A 122 3.88 -25.45 15.05
C LEU A 122 2.63 -24.60 14.81
N ALA A 123 1.75 -24.52 15.80
CA ALA A 123 0.59 -23.64 15.79
C ALA A 123 0.70 -22.61 16.93
N VAL A 124 0.48 -21.34 16.61
CA VAL A 124 0.56 -20.21 17.53
C VAL A 124 -0.79 -19.49 17.57
N ALA A 125 -1.47 -19.50 18.71
CA ALA A 125 -2.64 -18.69 18.97
C ALA A 125 -2.27 -17.21 19.08
N LEU A 126 -3.10 -16.34 18.51
CA LEU A 126 -2.86 -14.91 18.40
C LEU A 126 -3.76 -14.14 19.37
N CYS A 127 -5.06 -14.13 19.08
CA CYS A 127 -6.05 -13.40 19.85
C CYS A 127 -7.43 -14.05 19.71
N GLU A 128 -8.37 -13.63 20.57
CA GLU A 128 -9.78 -13.98 20.41
C GLU A 128 -10.44 -13.21 19.26
N GLY A 129 -11.47 -13.82 18.69
CA GLY A 129 -12.32 -13.26 17.64
C GLY A 129 -11.70 -13.29 16.24
N GLU A 130 -12.52 -12.87 15.28
CA GLU A 130 -12.14 -12.84 13.87
C GLU A 130 -11.19 -11.69 13.56
N ILE A 131 -10.06 -11.98 12.92
CA ILE A 131 -9.06 -11.01 12.46
C ILE A 131 -9.18 -10.83 10.95
N SER A 132 -8.83 -9.64 10.47
CA SER A 132 -8.68 -9.36 9.04
C SER A 132 -7.50 -10.10 8.42
N GLY A 133 -6.39 -10.19 9.16
CA GLY A 133 -5.21 -10.87 8.64
C GLY A 133 -3.95 -10.63 9.46
N VAL A 134 -2.89 -11.28 8.99
CA VAL A 134 -1.52 -11.15 9.49
C VAL A 134 -0.61 -10.77 8.34
N ASN A 135 -0.19 -9.51 8.30
CA ASN A 135 0.56 -8.97 7.16
C ASN A 135 2.07 -8.95 7.37
N ARG A 136 2.53 -8.94 8.62
CA ARG A 136 3.95 -8.86 8.97
C ARG A 136 4.28 -9.78 10.13
N VAL A 137 5.44 -10.43 10.03
CA VAL A 137 5.93 -11.39 11.02
C VAL A 137 7.37 -11.04 11.36
N TRP A 138 7.72 -11.17 12.63
CA TRP A 138 9.09 -11.04 13.10
C TRP A 138 9.50 -12.28 13.86
N ALA A 139 10.72 -12.75 13.60
CA ALA A 139 11.39 -13.81 14.33
C ALA A 139 12.60 -13.22 15.08
N ASP A 140 12.63 -13.37 16.40
CA ASP A 140 13.66 -12.82 17.29
C ASP A 140 13.90 -11.31 17.12
N GLY A 141 12.85 -10.58 16.75
CA GLY A 141 12.87 -9.14 16.56
C GLY A 141 13.17 -8.68 15.12
N ALA A 142 13.70 -9.55 14.26
CA ALA A 142 13.92 -9.25 12.84
C ALA A 142 12.68 -9.57 12.01
N GLU A 143 12.32 -8.69 11.08
CA GLU A 143 11.18 -8.92 10.18
C GLU A 143 11.54 -10.00 9.17
N VAL A 144 10.62 -10.93 8.96
CA VAL A 144 10.79 -12.06 8.04
C VAL A 144 9.67 -12.04 7.00
N PRO A 145 9.97 -12.31 5.71
CA PRO A 145 8.94 -12.38 4.68
C PRO A 145 7.94 -13.51 5.01
N VAL A 146 6.65 -13.20 4.94
CA VAL A 146 5.58 -14.19 5.24
C VAL A 146 5.64 -15.38 4.28
N SER A 147 6.03 -15.14 3.02
CA SER A 147 6.19 -16.18 1.99
C SER A 147 7.20 -17.26 2.36
N ASP A 148 8.19 -16.93 3.18
CA ASP A 148 9.29 -17.84 3.52
C ASP A 148 8.94 -18.79 4.67
N LEU A 149 7.84 -18.51 5.38
CA LEU A 149 7.49 -19.20 6.62
C LEU A 149 6.58 -20.41 6.41
N ASN A 150 6.12 -20.68 5.18
CA ASN A 150 5.11 -21.70 4.88
C ASN A 150 3.97 -21.70 5.92
N MET A 151 3.38 -20.52 6.10
CA MET A 151 2.46 -20.21 7.18
C MET A 151 1.02 -20.14 6.67
N ARG A 152 0.08 -20.76 7.39
CA ARG A 152 -1.36 -20.62 7.20
C ARG A 152 -1.97 -19.80 8.33
N VAL A 153 -2.76 -18.80 7.98
CA VAL A 153 -3.51 -17.98 8.93
C VAL A 153 -4.93 -18.52 9.05
N TYR A 154 -5.37 -18.77 10.28
CA TYR A 154 -6.75 -19.04 10.65
C TYR A 154 -7.29 -17.79 11.34
N THR A 155 -8.33 -17.19 10.75
CA THR A 155 -8.81 -15.87 11.16
C THR A 155 -9.51 -15.85 12.51
N GLY A 156 -9.86 -17.01 13.08
CA GLY A 156 -10.66 -17.09 14.29
C GLY A 156 -12.17 -17.10 14.03
N SER A 157 -12.59 -17.23 12.77
CA SER A 157 -14.00 -17.37 12.40
C SER A 157 -14.66 -18.56 13.11
N MET A 158 -15.96 -18.42 13.42
CA MET A 158 -16.72 -19.49 14.06
C MET A 158 -16.96 -20.70 13.14
N ASP A 159 -16.82 -20.52 11.83
CA ASP A 159 -16.99 -21.57 10.84
C ASP A 159 -15.66 -22.21 10.39
N GLN A 160 -14.53 -21.78 10.94
CA GLN A 160 -13.23 -22.32 10.55
C GLN A 160 -13.14 -23.84 10.87
N LEU A 161 -12.42 -24.55 10.01
CA LEU A 161 -12.20 -25.99 10.11
C LEU A 161 -10.85 -26.30 10.76
N PRO A 162 -10.65 -27.51 11.30
CA PRO A 162 -9.35 -27.97 11.76
C PRO A 162 -8.25 -27.84 10.68
N ASP A 163 -7.01 -27.62 11.11
CA ASP A 163 -5.89 -27.55 10.16
C ASP A 163 -5.56 -28.93 9.58
N PRO A 164 -5.42 -29.06 8.25
CA PRO A 164 -5.21 -30.35 7.59
C PRO A 164 -3.85 -30.98 7.90
N GLN A 165 -2.80 -30.18 8.17
CA GLN A 165 -1.49 -30.70 8.55
C GLN A 165 -1.52 -31.25 9.98
N MET A 166 -2.21 -30.56 10.89
CA MET A 166 -2.46 -31.07 12.23
C MET A 166 -3.27 -32.38 12.15
N GLU A 167 -4.33 -32.44 11.34
CA GLU A 167 -5.15 -33.67 11.20
C GLU A 167 -4.37 -34.81 10.54
N ALA A 168 -3.44 -34.51 9.62
CA ALA A 168 -2.59 -35.52 9.01
C ALA A 168 -1.66 -36.19 10.04
N ILE A 169 -1.28 -35.47 11.11
CA ILE A 169 -0.36 -35.95 12.15
C ILE A 169 -1.12 -36.58 13.32
N GLU A 170 -2.12 -35.88 13.85
CA GLU A 170 -2.87 -36.31 15.05
C GLU A 170 -4.04 -37.26 14.72
N GLY A 171 -4.50 -37.25 13.47
CA GLY A 171 -5.65 -38.00 12.99
C GLY A 171 -6.89 -37.13 12.75
N VAL A 172 -7.66 -37.48 11.72
CA VAL A 172 -8.91 -36.79 11.35
C VAL A 172 -9.91 -36.82 12.51
N GLY A 173 -10.46 -35.66 12.86
CA GLY A 173 -11.40 -35.50 13.97
C GLY A 173 -10.77 -35.49 15.36
N MET A 174 -9.43 -35.61 15.47
CA MET A 174 -8.70 -35.48 16.74
C MET A 174 -8.18 -34.06 16.97
N VAL A 175 -8.25 -33.19 15.95
CA VAL A 175 -7.76 -31.81 16.01
C VAL A 175 -8.93 -30.85 16.26
N PRO A 176 -8.85 -29.99 17.29
CA PRO A 176 -9.86 -28.96 17.48
C PRO A 176 -9.74 -27.88 16.39
N ALA A 177 -10.87 -27.33 15.98
CA ALA A 177 -10.91 -26.24 15.00
C ALA A 177 -10.57 -24.85 15.58
N TYR A 178 -10.32 -24.76 16.90
CA TYR A 178 -10.03 -23.51 17.62
C TYR A 178 -10.97 -22.33 17.29
N ARG A 179 -12.25 -22.60 17.02
CA ARG A 179 -13.25 -21.59 16.63
C ARG A 179 -13.31 -20.44 17.63
N GLY A 180 -13.35 -19.21 17.12
CA GLY A 180 -13.31 -17.99 17.94
C GLY A 180 -11.91 -17.58 18.41
N THR A 181 -10.86 -18.32 18.04
CA THR A 181 -9.45 -17.95 18.29
C THR A 181 -8.70 -17.89 16.96
N ALA A 182 -8.11 -16.74 16.67
CA ALA A 182 -7.20 -16.58 15.55
C ALA A 182 -5.87 -17.27 15.86
N TYR A 183 -5.35 -18.04 14.93
CA TYR A 183 -4.07 -18.74 15.09
C TYR A 183 -3.35 -18.89 13.76
N VAL A 184 -2.05 -19.16 13.81
CA VAL A 184 -1.21 -19.40 12.64
C VAL A 184 -0.52 -20.75 12.77
N VAL A 185 -0.51 -21.51 11.70
CA VAL A 185 0.20 -22.79 11.59
C VAL A 185 1.39 -22.61 10.67
N PHE A 186 2.58 -22.96 11.16
CA PHE A 186 3.77 -23.11 10.34
C PHE A 186 3.92 -24.59 10.00
N GLU A 187 4.10 -24.88 8.72
CA GLU A 187 4.34 -26.23 8.23
C GLU A 187 5.80 -26.42 7.85
N ASP A 188 6.45 -27.42 8.45
CA ASP A 188 7.85 -27.79 8.20
C ASP A 188 8.84 -26.59 8.27
N LEU A 189 8.63 -25.71 9.25
CA LEU A 189 9.47 -24.54 9.47
C LEU A 189 10.94 -24.94 9.63
N ALA A 190 11.78 -24.48 8.72
CA ALA A 190 13.22 -24.68 8.79
C ALA A 190 13.83 -23.86 9.94
N LEU A 191 14.56 -24.53 10.84
CA LEU A 191 15.17 -23.88 12.01
C LEU A 191 16.62 -23.46 11.79
N GLU A 192 17.24 -23.90 10.70
CA GLU A 192 18.62 -23.55 10.36
C GLU A 192 18.85 -22.02 10.32
N PRO A 193 17.96 -21.19 9.72
CA PRO A 193 18.10 -19.73 9.75
C PRO A 193 18.04 -19.13 11.16
N PHE A 194 17.39 -19.81 12.09
CA PHE A 194 17.17 -19.37 13.47
C PHE A 194 18.14 -20.01 14.47
N GLY A 195 19.25 -20.59 13.98
CA GLY A 195 20.27 -21.21 14.83
C GLY A 195 19.83 -22.56 15.41
N ASN A 196 18.99 -23.31 14.70
CA ASN A 196 18.45 -24.62 15.09
C ASN A 196 17.69 -24.61 16.42
N ARG A 197 16.96 -23.52 16.69
CA ARG A 197 16.02 -23.40 17.80
C ARG A 197 14.74 -22.75 17.31
N VAL A 198 13.64 -22.94 18.04
CA VAL A 198 12.40 -22.21 17.77
C VAL A 198 12.61 -20.73 18.08
N PRO A 199 12.44 -19.81 17.12
CA PRO A 199 12.56 -18.38 17.37
C PRO A 199 11.34 -17.85 18.12
N GLN A 200 11.51 -16.69 18.75
CA GLN A 200 10.40 -15.93 19.32
C GLN A 200 9.67 -15.20 18.19
N PHE A 201 8.46 -15.66 17.89
CA PHE A 201 7.65 -15.03 16.86
C PHE A 201 6.84 -13.87 17.42
N SER A 202 6.58 -12.89 16.58
CA SER A 202 5.55 -11.89 16.82
C SER A 202 4.91 -11.48 15.50
N PHE A 203 3.65 -11.08 15.57
CA PHE A 203 2.76 -10.97 14.42
C PHE A 203 2.05 -9.63 14.46
N GLU A 204 1.98 -8.93 13.33
CA GLU A 204 1.10 -7.78 13.15
C GLU A 204 -0.29 -8.30 12.83
N VAL A 205 -1.19 -8.19 13.80
CA VAL A 205 -2.58 -8.61 13.69
C VAL A 205 -3.42 -7.38 13.43
N THR A 206 -4.19 -7.39 12.35
CA THR A 206 -5.25 -6.41 12.11
C THR A 206 -6.59 -7.01 12.50
N ARG A 207 -7.26 -6.40 13.47
CA ARG A 207 -8.59 -6.80 13.94
C ARG A 207 -9.50 -5.58 14.04
N PRO A 208 -10.34 -5.29 13.04
CA PRO A 208 -11.34 -4.23 13.14
C PRO A 208 -12.43 -4.61 14.16
N VAL A 209 -13.19 -3.60 14.60
CA VAL A 209 -14.35 -3.80 15.47
C VAL A 209 -15.39 -4.58 14.68
N GLN A 210 -15.85 -5.71 15.21
CA GLN A 210 -16.64 -6.70 14.45
C GLN A 210 -18.16 -6.48 14.56
N ASP A 211 -18.60 -5.70 15.54
CA ASP A 211 -19.99 -5.50 15.92
C ASP A 211 -20.64 -4.24 15.31
N ASP A 212 -19.88 -3.44 14.56
CA ASP A 212 -20.37 -2.24 13.90
C ASP A 212 -20.14 -2.32 12.36
N PRO A 213 -21.18 -2.65 11.57
CA PRO A 213 -21.07 -2.67 10.11
C PRO A 213 -20.91 -1.27 9.50
N GLU A 214 -21.14 -0.20 10.27
CA GLU A 214 -20.87 1.18 9.85
C GLU A 214 -19.42 1.61 10.13
N ASP A 215 -18.61 0.74 10.76
CA ASP A 215 -17.20 1.03 10.98
C ASP A 215 -16.47 1.23 9.64
N VAL A 216 -15.50 2.14 9.67
CA VAL A 216 -14.76 2.61 8.49
C VAL A 216 -14.22 1.46 7.64
N PRO A 217 -13.65 0.38 8.21
CA PRO A 217 -13.12 -0.75 7.43
C PRO A 217 -14.17 -1.47 6.56
N HIS A 218 -15.42 -1.47 7.00
CA HIS A 218 -16.54 -2.12 6.31
C HIS A 218 -17.29 -1.16 5.40
N ALA A 219 -17.26 0.15 5.70
CA ALA A 219 -17.96 1.18 4.93
C ALA A 219 -17.20 1.64 3.67
N ILE A 220 -15.87 1.48 3.61
CA ILE A 220 -15.08 1.89 2.44
C ILE A 220 -15.33 0.93 1.27
N SER A 221 -16.06 1.41 0.26
CA SER A 221 -16.36 0.64 -0.96
C SER A 221 -15.38 0.89 -2.11
N GLY A 222 -14.57 1.94 -2.02
CA GLY A 222 -13.55 2.21 -3.03
C GLY A 222 -12.50 3.23 -2.62
N VAL A 223 -11.36 3.16 -3.29
CA VAL A 223 -10.17 3.98 -2.98
C VAL A 223 -9.55 4.58 -4.23
N ALA A 224 -8.82 5.69 -4.06
CA ALA A 224 -7.94 6.21 -5.10
C ALA A 224 -6.53 5.65 -4.92
N MET A 225 -6.00 5.03 -5.96
CA MET A 225 -4.65 4.48 -5.97
C MET A 225 -3.67 5.55 -6.45
N ILE A 226 -2.99 6.16 -5.48
CA ILE A 226 -2.02 7.25 -5.63
C ILE A 226 -0.62 6.75 -5.27
N PRO A 227 0.48 7.37 -5.79
CA PRO A 227 0.56 8.70 -6.41
C PRO A 227 0.23 8.77 -7.91
N GLY A 228 0.06 7.63 -8.59
CA GLY A 228 -0.13 7.60 -10.05
C GLY A 228 1.10 7.98 -10.87
N THR A 229 2.26 7.92 -10.23
CA THR A 229 3.61 8.15 -10.75
C THR A 229 4.58 7.11 -10.22
N GLY A 230 5.72 6.97 -10.87
CA GLY A 230 6.76 5.97 -10.60
C GLY A 230 6.79 4.98 -11.76
N GLU A 231 7.89 4.98 -12.51
CA GLU A 231 8.04 4.28 -13.81
C GLU A 231 7.65 2.79 -13.78
N TYR A 232 7.89 2.13 -12.65
CA TYR A 232 7.61 0.70 -12.41
C TYR A 232 6.80 0.44 -11.14
N SER A 233 6.22 1.50 -10.54
CA SER A 233 5.50 1.42 -9.26
C SER A 233 4.28 0.50 -9.30
N LEU A 234 3.65 0.38 -10.47
CA LEU A 234 2.46 -0.44 -10.71
C LEU A 234 2.79 -1.87 -11.14
N ALA A 235 4.06 -2.21 -11.35
CA ALA A 235 4.46 -3.53 -11.82
C ALA A 235 4.23 -4.59 -10.73
N THR A 236 3.64 -5.72 -11.12
CA THR A 236 3.32 -6.85 -10.23
C THR A 236 4.45 -7.88 -10.15
N GLU A 237 5.58 -7.59 -10.81
CA GLU A 237 6.80 -8.39 -10.80
C GLU A 237 8.00 -7.52 -10.39
N PRO A 238 9.04 -8.07 -9.74
CA PRO A 238 10.23 -7.31 -9.40
C PRO A 238 10.96 -6.80 -10.65
N VAL A 239 11.20 -5.49 -10.72
CA VAL A 239 11.94 -4.83 -11.80
C VAL A 239 13.34 -4.49 -11.32
N TYR A 240 14.35 -4.95 -12.07
CA TYR A 240 15.76 -4.74 -11.76
C TYR A 240 16.40 -3.79 -12.75
N LEU A 241 16.87 -2.62 -12.32
CA LEU A 241 17.69 -1.74 -13.14
C LEU A 241 19.12 -2.25 -13.22
N LYS A 242 19.73 -2.15 -14.40
CA LYS A 242 21.13 -2.52 -14.64
C LYS A 242 22.05 -1.30 -14.50
N TYR A 243 22.88 -1.26 -13.45
CA TYR A 243 23.82 -0.16 -13.19
C TYR A 243 25.18 -0.30 -13.87
N GLY A 244 25.40 -1.36 -14.65
CA GLY A 244 26.69 -1.68 -15.27
C GLY A 244 27.57 -2.58 -14.39
N GLN A 245 28.66 -3.12 -14.96
CA GLN A 245 29.61 -4.03 -14.29
C GLN A 245 28.98 -5.22 -13.54
N GLY A 246 27.83 -5.72 -14.00
CA GLY A 246 27.09 -6.81 -13.36
C GLY A 246 26.27 -6.40 -12.13
N SER A 247 26.29 -5.12 -11.74
CA SER A 247 25.46 -4.56 -10.68
C SER A 247 24.02 -4.34 -11.16
N SER A 248 23.06 -4.68 -10.29
CA SER A 248 21.64 -4.39 -10.50
C SER A 248 20.95 -4.10 -9.16
N GLY A 249 19.93 -3.25 -9.19
CA GLY A 249 19.08 -2.96 -8.03
C GLY A 249 17.61 -3.12 -8.38
N VAL A 250 16.81 -3.59 -7.42
CA VAL A 250 15.35 -3.66 -7.53
C VAL A 250 14.75 -2.29 -7.23
N VAL A 251 13.75 -1.87 -8.00
CA VAL A 251 13.18 -0.51 -7.87
C VAL A 251 11.77 -0.46 -7.30
N ASN A 252 11.02 -1.57 -7.40
CA ASN A 252 9.63 -1.66 -6.94
C ASN A 252 9.43 -2.69 -5.82
N VAL A 253 10.50 -3.03 -5.09
CA VAL A 253 10.45 -3.88 -3.89
C VAL A 253 11.18 -3.11 -2.79
N ASN A 254 10.42 -2.36 -2.01
CA ASN A 254 10.94 -1.45 -0.98
C ASN A 254 10.52 -1.88 0.43
N THR A 255 9.86 -3.03 0.57
CA THR A 255 9.36 -3.56 1.85
C THR A 255 9.99 -4.90 2.20
N PRO A 256 10.06 -5.27 3.50
CA PRO A 256 10.50 -6.61 3.94
C PRO A 256 9.60 -7.77 3.50
N SER A 257 8.51 -7.49 2.77
CA SER A 257 7.68 -8.54 2.16
C SER A 257 8.39 -9.26 1.01
N GLU A 258 9.45 -8.68 0.46
CA GLU A 258 10.17 -9.15 -0.73
C GLU A 258 9.30 -9.31 -1.99
N GLN A 259 8.11 -8.71 -1.96
CA GLN A 259 7.18 -8.66 -3.07
C GLN A 259 7.12 -7.24 -3.67
N PRO A 260 6.69 -7.12 -4.94
CA PRO A 260 6.42 -5.81 -5.52
C PRO A 260 5.47 -4.97 -4.66
N ASP A 261 5.81 -3.70 -4.48
CA ASP A 261 5.12 -2.80 -3.56
C ASP A 261 3.61 -2.70 -3.86
N PHE A 262 3.24 -2.78 -5.15
CA PHE A 262 1.86 -2.84 -5.60
C PHE A 262 1.12 -4.06 -5.02
N ASN A 263 1.70 -5.27 -5.14
CA ASN A 263 1.10 -6.50 -4.65
C ASN A 263 0.92 -6.46 -3.13
N THR A 264 1.93 -5.97 -2.41
CA THR A 264 1.89 -5.84 -0.95
C THR A 264 0.82 -4.84 -0.51
N SER A 265 0.73 -3.69 -1.17
CA SER A 265 -0.28 -2.66 -0.87
C SER A 265 -1.69 -3.13 -1.19
N LEU A 266 -1.88 -3.79 -2.33
CA LEU A 266 -3.17 -4.33 -2.75
C LEU A 266 -3.66 -5.43 -1.81
N LYS A 267 -2.77 -6.33 -1.38
CA LYS A 267 -3.12 -7.35 -0.38
C LYS A 267 -3.55 -6.71 0.94
N GLN A 268 -2.81 -5.71 1.42
CA GLN A 268 -3.18 -5.00 2.66
C GLN A 268 -4.55 -4.32 2.52
N LEU A 269 -4.83 -3.71 1.36
CA LEU A 269 -6.15 -3.13 1.09
C LEU A 269 -7.26 -4.19 1.19
N THR A 270 -7.10 -5.34 0.54
CA THR A 270 -8.12 -6.39 0.53
C THR A 270 -8.33 -7.05 1.90
N ASP A 271 -7.26 -7.19 2.69
CA ASP A 271 -7.34 -7.74 4.04
C ASP A 271 -8.08 -6.78 4.98
N GLU A 272 -7.74 -5.49 4.93
CA GLU A 272 -8.21 -4.50 5.90
C GLU A 272 -9.53 -3.84 5.54
N MET A 273 -9.86 -3.80 4.25
CA MET A 273 -11.05 -3.16 3.71
C MET A 273 -11.83 -4.18 2.87
N PRO A 274 -12.41 -5.23 3.47
CA PRO A 274 -13.07 -6.30 2.73
C PRO A 274 -14.29 -5.82 1.91
N GLY A 275 -14.87 -4.67 2.27
CA GLY A 275 -15.93 -4.01 1.49
C GLY A 275 -15.44 -3.25 0.26
N CYS A 276 -14.12 -3.05 0.11
CA CYS A 276 -13.53 -2.28 -0.97
C CYS A 276 -13.59 -3.08 -2.27
N ARG A 277 -14.51 -2.68 -3.16
CA ARG A 277 -14.71 -3.30 -4.46
C ARG A 277 -14.21 -2.46 -5.63
N ALA A 278 -13.99 -1.17 -5.44
CA ALA A 278 -13.64 -0.25 -6.53
C ALA A 278 -12.30 0.45 -6.31
N VAL A 279 -11.50 0.59 -7.37
CA VAL A 279 -10.22 1.30 -7.32
C VAL A 279 -10.15 2.32 -8.44
N SER A 280 -9.93 3.59 -8.09
CA SER A 280 -9.57 4.64 -9.04
C SER A 280 -8.06 4.61 -9.28
N LEU A 281 -7.63 3.98 -10.37
CA LEU A 281 -6.23 3.89 -10.78
C LEU A 281 -5.79 5.19 -11.45
N VAL A 282 -4.97 5.98 -10.75
CA VAL A 282 -4.44 7.25 -11.26
C VAL A 282 -3.20 6.99 -12.10
N VAL A 283 -3.13 7.54 -13.32
CA VAL A 283 -1.92 7.45 -14.17
C VAL A 283 -1.60 8.80 -14.78
N SER A 284 -0.39 9.30 -14.48
CA SER A 284 -0.04 10.70 -14.72
C SER A 284 0.91 10.91 -15.90
N TRP A 285 0.59 11.90 -16.73
CA TRP A 285 1.51 12.56 -17.66
C TRP A 285 1.78 14.00 -17.20
N PHE A 286 2.70 14.69 -17.86
CA PHE A 286 3.19 16.00 -17.42
C PHE A 286 2.79 17.12 -18.38
N GLY A 287 2.19 18.18 -17.84
CA GLY A 287 1.89 19.43 -18.53
C GLY A 287 2.96 20.50 -18.23
N ASP A 288 3.33 21.30 -19.23
CA ASP A 288 4.47 22.22 -19.11
C ASP A 288 4.12 23.72 -19.21
N ASP A 289 2.87 24.09 -19.49
CA ASP A 289 2.43 25.50 -19.59
C ASP A 289 0.98 25.68 -19.11
N LEU A 290 0.65 26.81 -18.49
CA LEU A 290 -0.74 27.17 -18.15
C LEU A 290 -1.52 27.76 -19.32
N ARG A 291 -0.86 28.05 -20.45
CA ARG A 291 -1.48 28.60 -21.64
C ARG A 291 -1.80 27.45 -22.59
N CYS A 292 -3.08 27.18 -22.82
CA CYS A 292 -3.55 25.99 -23.51
C CYS A 292 -2.96 25.89 -24.92
N GLY A 293 -2.85 26.99 -25.66
CA GLY A 293 -2.25 27.01 -27.00
C GLY A 293 -0.74 26.71 -27.04
N SER A 294 -0.05 26.73 -25.90
CA SER A 294 1.39 26.41 -25.77
C SER A 294 1.68 25.18 -24.90
N CYS A 295 0.69 24.68 -24.16
CA CYS A 295 0.87 23.57 -23.25
C CYS A 295 0.98 22.26 -24.03
N THR A 296 1.99 21.47 -23.71
CA THR A 296 2.14 20.09 -24.18
C THR A 296 1.96 19.12 -23.02
N ILE A 297 1.42 17.93 -23.30
CA ILE A 297 1.22 16.87 -22.30
C ILE A 297 2.05 15.66 -22.72
N ARG A 298 3.05 15.29 -21.90
CA ARG A 298 4.04 14.28 -22.26
C ARG A 298 4.30 13.27 -21.13
N PRO A 299 4.58 12.01 -21.46
CA PRO A 299 5.22 11.10 -20.53
C PRO A 299 6.64 11.60 -20.20
N LYS A 300 7.06 11.40 -18.95
CA LYS A 300 8.43 11.74 -18.51
C LYS A 300 9.03 10.66 -17.63
N ILE A 301 10.35 10.64 -17.54
CA ILE A 301 11.15 9.68 -16.79
C ILE A 301 11.96 10.36 -15.69
N GLU A 302 12.36 9.62 -14.67
CA GLU A 302 13.16 10.10 -13.54
C GLU A 302 14.65 10.19 -13.88
N GLN A 303 15.11 9.31 -14.77
CA GLN A 303 16.51 9.07 -15.08
C GLN A 303 16.62 8.41 -16.47
N ASN A 304 17.70 8.66 -17.20
CA ASN A 304 17.94 8.09 -18.54
C ASN A 304 19.24 7.27 -18.62
N GLU A 305 19.87 6.98 -17.49
CA GLU A 305 21.16 6.32 -17.39
C GLU A 305 21.06 4.79 -17.36
N PHE A 306 19.95 4.25 -16.84
CA PHE A 306 19.78 2.84 -16.55
C PHE A 306 18.45 2.31 -17.07
N GLU A 307 18.44 1.05 -17.49
CA GLU A 307 17.24 0.38 -17.99
C GLU A 307 16.97 -0.94 -17.27
N ALA A 308 15.71 -1.37 -17.29
CA ALA A 308 15.27 -2.63 -16.73
C ALA A 308 15.94 -3.84 -17.42
N LYS A 309 16.49 -4.74 -16.62
CA LYS A 309 17.23 -5.94 -17.03
C LYS A 309 16.31 -7.09 -17.44
N ASN A 310 15.13 -7.18 -16.84
CA ASN A 310 14.18 -8.31 -16.95
C ASN A 310 13.25 -8.21 -18.17
N GLY A 311 13.57 -7.40 -19.18
CA GLY A 311 12.76 -7.29 -20.40
C GLY A 311 11.57 -6.31 -20.31
N MET A 312 11.36 -5.65 -19.16
CA MET A 312 10.38 -4.58 -19.00
C MET A 312 11.02 -3.21 -19.23
N ALA A 313 11.56 -2.95 -20.41
CA ALA A 313 12.09 -1.64 -20.74
C ALA A 313 10.99 -0.58 -20.61
N TRP A 314 11.30 0.58 -20.04
CA TRP A 314 10.30 1.64 -19.90
C TRP A 314 9.86 2.15 -21.27
N ARG A 315 8.55 2.14 -21.50
CA ARG A 315 7.91 2.65 -22.70
C ARG A 315 6.50 3.16 -22.39
N VAL A 316 6.10 4.18 -23.14
CA VAL A 316 4.72 4.66 -23.21
C VAL A 316 4.38 4.80 -24.68
N SER A 317 3.54 3.90 -25.19
CA SER A 317 3.41 3.62 -26.60
C SER A 317 4.78 3.36 -27.24
N ASP A 318 5.09 4.08 -28.32
CA ASP A 318 6.37 3.98 -29.03
C ASP A 318 7.48 4.83 -28.40
N LEU A 319 7.18 5.68 -27.40
CA LEU A 319 8.18 6.54 -26.74
C LEU A 319 9.09 5.70 -25.84
N THR A 320 10.39 5.75 -26.12
CA THR A 320 11.42 5.05 -25.35
C THR A 320 12.06 5.95 -24.29
N ARG A 321 12.79 5.35 -23.34
CA ARG A 321 13.54 6.08 -22.30
C ARG A 321 14.52 7.10 -22.88
N ASP A 322 15.21 6.76 -23.97
CA ASP A 322 16.23 7.64 -24.57
C ASP A 322 15.62 8.89 -25.20
N GLU A 323 14.34 8.83 -25.57
CA GLU A 323 13.60 9.92 -26.23
C GLU A 323 12.74 10.73 -25.24
N ALA A 324 12.40 10.15 -24.10
CA ALA A 324 11.56 10.77 -23.10
C ALA A 324 12.28 11.91 -22.36
N LEU A 325 11.50 12.94 -22.01
CA LEU A 325 12.01 14.05 -21.21
C LEU A 325 12.14 13.64 -19.75
N LEU A 326 13.12 14.22 -19.06
CA LEU A 326 13.26 14.06 -17.62
C LEU A 326 12.19 14.88 -16.88
N VAL A 327 11.68 14.34 -15.77
CA VAL A 327 10.94 15.12 -14.78
C VAL A 327 11.85 16.20 -14.17
N PRO A 328 11.32 17.37 -13.77
CA PRO A 328 12.12 18.39 -13.12
C PRO A 328 12.80 17.87 -11.85
N ARG A 329 13.98 18.44 -11.55
CA ARG A 329 14.77 18.08 -10.37
C ARG A 329 14.93 19.28 -9.44
N GLN A 330 14.88 19.02 -8.14
CA GLN A 330 15.24 19.95 -7.07
C GLN A 330 16.19 19.23 -6.12
N ASP A 331 17.30 19.90 -5.76
CA ASP A 331 18.35 19.32 -4.90
C ASP A 331 18.83 17.92 -5.36
N ASN A 332 19.00 17.78 -6.69
CA ASN A 332 19.39 16.55 -7.39
C ASN A 332 18.41 15.37 -7.26
N ARG A 333 17.19 15.60 -6.78
CA ARG A 333 16.11 14.61 -6.70
C ARG A 333 14.98 14.96 -7.67
N PRO A 334 14.34 13.97 -8.30
CA PRO A 334 13.16 14.23 -9.11
C PRO A 334 12.04 14.76 -8.20
N VAL A 335 11.32 15.78 -8.68
CA VAL A 335 10.21 16.40 -7.93
C VAL A 335 8.98 15.49 -7.88
N TYR A 336 8.78 14.71 -8.94
CA TYR A 336 7.75 13.68 -9.07
C TYR A 336 8.37 12.33 -9.43
N GLY A 337 7.64 11.24 -9.21
CA GLY A 337 7.94 10.00 -9.91
C GLY A 337 7.67 10.16 -11.42
N GLY A 338 8.29 9.33 -12.26
CA GLY A 338 8.07 9.32 -13.70
C GLY A 338 6.68 8.80 -14.08
N THR A 339 6.31 8.91 -15.35
CA THR A 339 5.10 8.27 -15.87
C THR A 339 5.24 6.75 -15.75
N PRO A 340 4.26 6.02 -15.17
CA PRO A 340 4.29 4.56 -15.16
C PRO A 340 4.39 4.00 -16.58
N SER A 341 5.22 2.98 -16.78
CA SER A 341 5.31 2.28 -18.07
C SER A 341 4.00 1.59 -18.41
N ASP A 342 3.65 1.52 -19.70
CA ASP A 342 2.41 0.87 -20.17
C ASP A 342 2.29 -0.57 -19.65
N ALA A 343 3.40 -1.33 -19.66
CA ALA A 343 3.45 -2.68 -19.15
C ALA A 343 3.07 -2.77 -17.66
N SER A 344 3.60 -1.85 -16.83
CA SER A 344 3.27 -1.81 -15.40
C SER A 344 1.80 -1.47 -15.14
N VAL A 345 1.21 -0.59 -15.96
CA VAL A 345 -0.22 -0.24 -15.88
C VAL A 345 -1.10 -1.43 -16.23
N VAL A 346 -0.79 -2.14 -17.32
CA VAL A 346 -1.51 -3.36 -17.75
C VAL A 346 -1.47 -4.42 -16.65
N MET A 347 -0.31 -4.65 -16.05
CA MET A 347 -0.15 -5.58 -14.94
C MET A 347 -1.04 -5.22 -13.74
N ALA A 348 -1.05 -3.95 -13.33
CA ALA A 348 -1.88 -3.48 -12.23
C ALA A 348 -3.38 -3.68 -12.50
N ILE A 349 -3.86 -3.30 -13.70
CA ILE A 349 -5.28 -3.47 -14.08
C ILE A 349 -5.68 -4.94 -14.02
N ARG A 350 -4.88 -5.83 -14.65
CA ARG A 350 -5.17 -7.26 -14.69
C ARG A 350 -5.17 -7.87 -13.29
N ARG A 351 -4.21 -7.48 -12.44
CA ARG A 351 -4.11 -7.95 -11.07
C ARG A 351 -5.31 -7.55 -10.21
N MET A 352 -5.80 -6.32 -10.36
CA MET A 352 -7.02 -5.86 -9.67
C MET A 352 -8.26 -6.57 -10.19
N ALA A 353 -8.38 -6.77 -11.51
CA ALA A 353 -9.50 -7.48 -12.11
C ALA A 353 -9.53 -8.97 -11.69
N GLU A 354 -8.37 -9.63 -11.59
CA GLU A 354 -8.24 -11.00 -11.06
C GLU A 354 -8.70 -11.12 -9.60
N GLN A 355 -8.60 -10.04 -8.82
CA GLN A 355 -9.14 -9.96 -7.46
C GLN A 355 -10.62 -9.53 -7.40
N GLY A 356 -11.27 -9.38 -8.56
CA GLY A 356 -12.67 -8.99 -8.64
C GLY A 356 -12.93 -7.51 -8.34
N MET A 357 -11.91 -6.65 -8.41
CA MET A 357 -12.07 -5.22 -8.20
C MET A 357 -12.54 -4.50 -9.47
N GLU A 358 -13.46 -3.55 -9.31
CA GLU A 358 -13.95 -2.62 -10.31
C GLU A 358 -12.94 -1.49 -10.52
N VAL A 359 -12.20 -1.52 -11.63
CA VAL A 359 -11.18 -0.51 -11.93
C VAL A 359 -11.81 0.69 -12.65
N LEU A 360 -11.72 1.86 -12.04
CA LEU A 360 -11.89 3.17 -12.68
C LEU A 360 -10.51 3.68 -13.10
N TYR A 361 -10.26 3.82 -14.40
CA TYR A 361 -9.03 4.42 -14.89
C TYR A 361 -9.13 5.95 -14.88
N TYR A 362 -8.15 6.60 -14.26
CA TYR A 362 -8.13 8.04 -14.03
C TYR A 362 -6.86 8.67 -14.62
N PRO A 363 -6.91 9.20 -15.86
CA PRO A 363 -5.82 9.99 -16.42
C PRO A 363 -5.62 11.30 -15.64
N PHE A 364 -4.37 11.59 -15.30
CA PHE A 364 -4.01 12.76 -14.49
C PHE A 364 -2.90 13.60 -15.15
N ILE A 365 -2.93 14.92 -14.95
CA ILE A 365 -1.89 15.83 -15.44
C ILE A 365 -1.19 16.46 -14.24
N LEU A 366 0.12 16.21 -14.13
CA LEU A 366 1.00 16.90 -13.20
C LEU A 366 1.69 18.06 -13.92
N MET A 367 1.59 19.26 -13.37
CA MET A 367 2.27 20.43 -13.94
C MET A 367 3.71 20.49 -13.45
N ASP A 368 4.65 20.81 -14.35
CA ASP A 368 6.08 20.63 -14.12
C ASP A 368 6.93 21.91 -14.20
N GLN A 369 6.26 23.07 -14.27
CA GLN A 369 6.91 24.37 -14.21
C GLN A 369 7.65 24.53 -12.88
N MET A 370 8.94 24.85 -12.93
CA MET A 370 9.74 25.20 -11.76
C MET A 370 9.80 26.71 -11.56
N ALA A 371 10.32 27.17 -10.43
CA ALA A 371 10.57 28.60 -10.21
C ALA A 371 11.55 29.15 -11.27
N GLY A 372 11.27 30.35 -11.79
CA GLY A 372 12.07 30.97 -12.85
C GLY A 372 11.93 30.30 -14.22
N ASN A 373 10.74 29.77 -14.54
CA ASN A 373 10.47 29.06 -15.80
C ASN A 373 10.45 29.97 -17.04
N GLY A 374 10.39 31.30 -16.87
CA GLY A 374 10.36 32.28 -17.96
C GLY A 374 9.11 32.22 -18.84
N ARG A 375 8.04 31.55 -18.38
CA ARG A 375 6.77 31.45 -19.10
C ARG A 375 5.84 32.57 -18.63
N PRO A 376 5.29 33.38 -19.54
CA PRO A 376 4.31 34.40 -19.18
C PRO A 376 3.14 33.80 -18.41
N ASN A 377 2.78 34.42 -17.29
CA ASN A 377 1.67 33.99 -16.46
C ASN A 377 0.34 34.49 -17.06
N PRO A 378 -0.55 33.60 -17.54
CA PRO A 378 -1.80 34.03 -18.16
C PRO A 378 -2.76 34.73 -17.18
N TRP A 379 -2.59 34.51 -15.88
CA TRP A 379 -3.45 35.07 -14.82
C TRP A 379 -2.96 36.42 -14.28
N THR A 380 -1.65 36.67 -14.26
CA THR A 380 -1.07 37.88 -13.64
C THR A 380 -0.32 38.77 -14.64
N GLY A 381 0.17 38.20 -15.75
CA GLY A 381 1.03 38.90 -16.72
C GLY A 381 2.49 38.99 -16.29
N GLU A 382 2.86 38.35 -15.18
CA GLU A 382 4.25 38.22 -14.75
C GLU A 382 5.06 37.36 -15.72
N ALA A 383 6.38 37.50 -15.68
CA ALA A 383 7.31 36.79 -16.57
C ALA A 383 7.40 35.28 -16.31
N ASP A 384 6.97 34.83 -15.13
CA ASP A 384 7.05 33.44 -14.68
C ASP A 384 5.68 32.92 -14.24
N GLN A 385 5.34 31.70 -14.65
CA GLN A 385 4.21 30.96 -14.09
C GLN A 385 4.53 30.46 -12.68
N PRO A 386 3.52 30.21 -11.82
CA PRO A 386 3.74 29.61 -10.51
C PRO A 386 4.44 28.25 -10.65
N ALA A 387 5.25 27.87 -9.65
CA ALA A 387 5.86 26.55 -9.63
C ALA A 387 4.83 25.47 -9.31
N LEU A 388 4.86 24.36 -10.06
CA LEU A 388 4.00 23.18 -9.92
C LEU A 388 2.52 23.55 -9.76
N PRO A 389 1.95 24.35 -10.68
CA PRO A 389 0.59 24.86 -10.52
C PRO A 389 -0.44 23.73 -10.64
N TRP A 390 -1.64 23.96 -10.14
CA TRP A 390 -2.74 23.02 -10.38
C TRP A 390 -3.19 23.06 -11.85
N ARG A 391 -3.40 21.89 -12.48
CA ARG A 391 -3.83 21.74 -13.89
C ARG A 391 -5.13 22.48 -14.22
N GLY A 392 -6.03 22.64 -13.24
CA GLY A 392 -7.28 23.38 -13.42
C GLY A 392 -7.08 24.86 -13.74
N ARG A 393 -5.86 25.38 -13.66
CA ARG A 393 -5.48 26.74 -14.05
C ARG A 393 -5.06 26.89 -15.53
N ILE A 394 -5.03 25.80 -16.31
CA ILE A 394 -4.76 25.87 -17.75
C ILE A 394 -5.88 26.68 -18.43
N THR A 395 -5.52 27.75 -19.14
CA THR A 395 -6.43 28.73 -19.74
C THR A 395 -5.84 29.33 -21.02
N LEU A 396 -6.45 30.37 -21.59
CA LEU A 396 -5.95 31.10 -22.77
C LEU A 396 -4.60 31.78 -22.50
N ASP A 397 -3.91 32.26 -23.54
CA ASP A 397 -2.64 33.02 -23.43
C ASP A 397 -2.79 34.23 -22.49
N VAL A 398 -3.98 34.84 -22.50
CA VAL A 398 -4.44 35.80 -21.48
C VAL A 398 -5.77 35.32 -20.91
N ALA A 399 -5.79 35.00 -19.61
CA ALA A 399 -6.94 34.40 -18.94
C ALA A 399 -8.24 35.25 -19.06
N PRO A 400 -9.43 34.61 -19.14
CA PRO A 400 -10.71 35.31 -19.14
C PRO A 400 -10.81 36.34 -17.99
N GLY A 401 -11.40 37.49 -18.28
CA GLY A 401 -11.56 38.59 -17.31
C GLY A 401 -10.36 39.54 -17.22
N ARG A 402 -9.29 39.30 -17.99
CA ARG A 402 -8.16 40.23 -18.12
C ARG A 402 -8.23 41.02 -19.43
N ASP A 403 -7.67 42.23 -19.40
CA ASP A 403 -7.49 43.05 -20.60
C ASP A 403 -6.64 42.31 -21.64
N GLY A 404 -7.15 42.24 -22.87
CA GLY A 404 -6.49 41.53 -23.97
C GLY A 404 -6.79 40.03 -24.06
N SER A 405 -7.66 39.49 -23.21
CA SER A 405 -8.12 38.10 -23.32
C SER A 405 -8.87 37.86 -24.65
N SER A 406 -8.61 36.71 -25.27
CA SER A 406 -9.30 36.24 -26.47
C SER A 406 -10.66 35.60 -26.17
N ASP A 407 -11.07 35.50 -24.90
CA ASP A 407 -12.33 34.89 -24.47
C ASP A 407 -13.56 35.50 -25.18
N GLY A 408 -14.48 34.65 -25.61
CA GLY A 408 -15.66 35.02 -26.38
C GLY A 408 -15.41 35.28 -27.87
N SER A 409 -14.25 34.87 -28.40
CA SER A 409 -13.89 35.05 -29.82
C SER A 409 -13.46 33.75 -30.50
N GLY A 410 -13.38 33.77 -31.84
CA GLY A 410 -12.83 32.67 -32.62
C GLY A 410 -11.34 32.39 -32.33
N ALA A 411 -10.58 33.36 -31.81
CA ALA A 411 -9.19 33.14 -31.41
C ALA A 411 -9.09 32.22 -30.18
N ALA A 412 -10.00 32.36 -29.21
CA ALA A 412 -10.08 31.44 -28.07
C ALA A 412 -10.39 30.00 -28.53
N ALA A 413 -11.25 29.83 -29.54
CA ALA A 413 -11.50 28.52 -30.13
C ALA A 413 -10.24 27.91 -30.76
N ALA A 414 -9.42 28.71 -31.44
CA ALA A 414 -8.16 28.25 -32.04
C ALA A 414 -7.12 27.84 -30.98
N GLU A 415 -6.99 28.60 -29.90
CA GLU A 415 -6.08 28.26 -28.78
C GLU A 415 -6.50 26.96 -28.08
N VAL A 416 -7.81 26.77 -27.86
CA VAL A 416 -8.33 25.52 -27.30
C VAL A 416 -8.14 24.36 -28.29
N ALA A 417 -8.38 24.57 -29.58
CA ALA A 417 -8.15 23.54 -30.60
C ALA A 417 -6.68 23.08 -30.66
N ALA A 418 -5.73 24.00 -30.49
CA ALA A 418 -4.30 23.65 -30.42
C ALA A 418 -3.95 22.77 -29.22
N PHE A 419 -4.55 23.04 -28.04
CA PHE A 419 -4.39 22.20 -26.85
C PHE A 419 -5.00 20.81 -27.02
N ILE A 420 -6.23 20.77 -27.56
CA ILE A 420 -6.99 19.55 -27.77
C ILE A 420 -6.29 18.65 -28.79
N GLY A 421 -5.76 19.23 -29.86
CA GLY A 421 -5.07 18.51 -30.93
C GLY A 421 -6.00 17.78 -31.88
N THR A 422 -5.40 16.96 -32.74
CA THR A 422 -6.07 16.28 -33.86
C THR A 422 -5.98 14.75 -33.84
N ALA A 423 -5.26 14.17 -32.87
CA ALA A 423 -5.19 12.72 -32.71
C ALA A 423 -6.58 12.08 -32.58
N SER A 424 -6.78 10.90 -33.15
CA SER A 424 -8.05 10.17 -33.21
C SER A 424 -7.90 8.74 -32.69
N ALA A 425 -9.00 8.07 -32.38
CA ALA A 425 -8.96 6.67 -31.94
C ALA A 425 -8.30 5.75 -32.98
N ALA A 426 -8.47 6.06 -34.27
CA ALA A 426 -7.91 5.27 -35.37
C ALA A 426 -6.37 5.33 -35.46
N ASP A 427 -5.74 6.29 -34.81
CA ASP A 427 -4.28 6.42 -34.79
C ASP A 427 -3.60 5.42 -33.85
N PHE A 428 -4.37 4.75 -32.99
CA PHE A 428 -3.90 3.80 -32.00
C PHE A 428 -4.18 2.35 -32.44
N THR A 429 -3.14 1.51 -32.41
CA THR A 429 -3.30 0.07 -32.59
C THR A 429 -3.23 -0.62 -31.24
N VAL A 430 -4.30 -1.34 -30.89
CA VAL A 430 -4.44 -2.07 -29.63
C VAL A 430 -4.03 -3.53 -29.83
N GLY A 431 -3.00 -3.96 -29.11
CA GLY A 431 -2.56 -5.35 -29.02
C GLY A 431 -2.90 -5.97 -27.66
N ASP A 432 -2.44 -7.19 -27.42
CA ASP A 432 -2.53 -7.81 -26.09
C ASP A 432 -1.56 -7.12 -25.13
N GLY A 433 -2.10 -6.30 -24.23
CA GLY A 433 -1.31 -5.54 -23.26
C GLY A 433 -0.33 -4.52 -23.86
N THR A 434 -0.51 -4.14 -25.12
CA THR A 434 0.40 -3.24 -25.85
C THR A 434 -0.36 -2.24 -26.70
N VAL A 435 0.22 -1.05 -26.89
CA VAL A 435 -0.37 0.03 -27.69
C VAL A 435 0.72 0.68 -28.54
N SER A 436 0.45 0.90 -29.83
CA SER A 436 1.30 1.74 -30.70
C SER A 436 0.51 2.92 -31.26
N TYR A 437 1.21 3.99 -31.59
CA TYR A 437 0.63 5.26 -32.06
C TYR A 437 1.25 5.67 -33.40
N SER A 438 0.39 5.95 -34.39
CA SER A 438 0.80 6.30 -35.76
C SER A 438 0.18 7.61 -36.27
N GLY A 439 -0.40 8.40 -35.35
CA GLY A 439 -1.07 9.65 -35.66
C GLY A 439 -0.13 10.86 -35.78
N PRO A 440 -0.70 12.08 -35.76
CA PRO A 440 0.08 13.32 -35.82
C PRO A 440 1.16 13.43 -34.74
N ASP A 441 2.31 14.03 -35.08
CA ASP A 441 3.39 14.32 -34.12
C ASP A 441 3.03 15.54 -33.25
N GLU A 442 2.10 15.31 -32.33
CA GLU A 442 1.61 16.29 -31.38
C GLU A 442 1.65 15.71 -29.95
N TRP A 443 1.76 16.58 -28.95
CA TRP A 443 1.67 16.19 -27.53
C TRP A 443 0.45 16.87 -26.91
N SER A 444 -0.71 16.51 -27.46
CA SER A 444 -2.01 17.14 -27.21
C SER A 444 -2.83 16.39 -26.16
N TYR A 445 -3.91 17.02 -25.71
CA TYR A 445 -4.87 16.40 -24.80
C TYR A 445 -5.53 15.14 -25.37
N ARG A 446 -5.91 15.15 -26.67
CA ARG A 446 -6.51 13.97 -27.32
C ARG A 446 -5.53 12.81 -27.38
N ARG A 447 -4.26 13.04 -27.75
CA ARG A 447 -3.25 11.97 -27.77
C ARG A 447 -3.08 11.36 -26.39
N PHE A 448 -3.00 12.20 -25.35
CA PHE A 448 -2.90 11.74 -23.96
C PHE A 448 -4.07 10.84 -23.57
N ILE A 449 -5.31 11.32 -23.69
CA ILE A 449 -6.49 10.57 -23.23
C ILE A 449 -6.73 9.33 -24.08
N LEU A 450 -6.54 9.40 -25.40
CA LEU A 450 -6.75 8.26 -26.30
C LEU A 450 -5.70 7.17 -26.13
N HIS A 451 -4.44 7.52 -25.84
CA HIS A 451 -3.42 6.54 -25.44
C HIS A 451 -3.88 5.75 -24.21
N GLN A 452 -4.34 6.46 -23.19
CA GLN A 452 -4.79 5.87 -21.94
C GLN A 452 -6.02 4.96 -22.16
N ALA A 453 -6.96 5.38 -23.02
CA ALA A 453 -8.13 4.57 -23.39
C ALA A 453 -7.72 3.32 -24.18
N ALA A 454 -6.80 3.45 -25.14
CA ALA A 454 -6.25 2.32 -25.89
C ALA A 454 -5.52 1.33 -24.97
N LEU A 455 -4.80 1.82 -23.97
CA LEU A 455 -4.09 1.00 -22.99
C LEU A 455 -5.07 0.22 -22.09
N CYS A 456 -6.16 0.86 -21.67
CA CYS A 456 -7.25 0.19 -20.96
C CYS A 456 -7.89 -0.92 -21.80
N ALA A 457 -8.12 -0.67 -23.10
CA ALA A 457 -8.63 -1.67 -24.03
C ALA A 457 -7.64 -2.83 -24.21
N ALA A 458 -6.33 -2.56 -24.28
CA ALA A 458 -5.27 -3.56 -24.38
C ALA A 458 -5.15 -4.42 -23.11
N ALA A 459 -5.32 -3.80 -21.93
CA ALA A 459 -5.25 -4.49 -20.65
C ALA A 459 -6.45 -5.43 -20.45
N GLY A 460 -7.66 -4.95 -20.77
CA GLY A 460 -8.93 -5.53 -20.34
C GLY A 460 -9.20 -5.29 -18.85
N GLY A 461 -10.44 -5.50 -18.41
CA GLY A 461 -10.77 -5.46 -16.96
C GLY A 461 -11.00 -4.07 -16.36
N VAL A 462 -11.25 -3.05 -17.19
CA VAL A 462 -11.63 -1.70 -16.73
C VAL A 462 -13.16 -1.56 -16.76
N GLU A 463 -13.73 -1.13 -15.63
CA GLU A 463 -15.18 -0.93 -15.47
C GLU A 463 -15.60 0.51 -15.86
N ALA A 464 -14.71 1.48 -15.61
CA ALA A 464 -14.96 2.88 -15.89
C ALA A 464 -13.69 3.63 -16.32
N PHE A 465 -13.85 4.71 -17.09
CA PHE A 465 -12.76 5.54 -17.59
C PHE A 465 -13.12 7.03 -17.53
N CYS A 466 -12.21 7.84 -16.99
CA CYS A 466 -12.34 9.30 -17.01
C CYS A 466 -11.73 9.89 -18.29
N VAL A 467 -12.53 10.64 -19.07
CA VAL A 467 -12.04 11.36 -20.27
C VAL A 467 -11.28 12.65 -19.94
N GLY A 468 -11.25 13.01 -18.66
CA GLY A 468 -10.59 14.19 -18.15
C GLY A 468 -10.88 14.40 -16.67
N SER A 469 -10.12 15.31 -16.07
CA SER A 469 -10.29 15.66 -14.66
C SER A 469 -9.88 17.10 -14.36
N GLU A 470 -10.74 17.81 -13.63
CA GLU A 470 -10.48 19.14 -13.05
C GLU A 470 -9.88 20.15 -14.05
N MET A 471 -10.35 20.17 -15.30
CA MET A 471 -9.93 21.13 -16.32
C MET A 471 -10.71 22.45 -16.19
N GLN A 472 -10.84 22.93 -14.95
CA GLN A 472 -11.77 23.96 -14.52
C GLN A 472 -11.73 25.25 -15.38
N ALA A 473 -10.57 25.88 -15.51
CA ALA A 473 -10.46 27.12 -16.29
C ALA A 473 -10.61 26.89 -17.79
N LEU A 474 -10.27 25.70 -18.29
CA LEU A 474 -10.37 25.34 -19.70
C LEU A 474 -11.84 25.15 -20.11
N THR A 475 -12.64 24.48 -19.29
CA THR A 475 -14.06 24.20 -19.56
C THR A 475 -14.94 25.45 -19.51
N GLN A 476 -14.46 26.54 -18.91
CA GLN A 476 -15.14 27.84 -18.82
C GLN A 476 -14.80 28.82 -19.95
N ILE A 477 -13.84 28.49 -20.82
CA ILE A 477 -13.47 29.34 -21.97
C ILE A 477 -14.65 29.41 -22.93
N ARG A 478 -14.96 30.62 -23.39
CA ARG A 478 -16.00 30.90 -24.39
C ARG A 478 -15.36 31.22 -25.73
N SER A 479 -16.02 30.81 -26.81
CA SER A 479 -15.79 31.29 -28.17
C SER A 479 -16.97 32.15 -28.64
N ASP A 480 -16.93 32.55 -29.91
CA ASP A 480 -18.06 33.16 -30.61
C ASP A 480 -19.24 32.19 -30.86
N ALA A 481 -19.04 30.88 -30.62
CA ALA A 481 -20.02 29.83 -30.86
C ALA A 481 -20.45 29.01 -29.62
N GLY A 482 -19.83 29.23 -28.45
CA GLY A 482 -20.14 28.47 -27.23
C GLY A 482 -18.92 28.15 -26.38
N PHE A 483 -18.83 26.93 -25.86
CA PHE A 483 -17.73 26.46 -25.00
C PHE A 483 -16.87 25.43 -25.75
N PRO A 484 -15.81 25.86 -26.47
CA PRO A 484 -15.05 24.99 -27.35
C PRO A 484 -14.43 23.77 -26.65
N ALA A 485 -13.99 23.92 -25.40
CA ALA A 485 -13.40 22.83 -24.64
C ALA A 485 -14.44 21.75 -24.27
N VAL A 486 -15.66 22.16 -23.92
CA VAL A 486 -16.75 21.23 -23.59
C VAL A 486 -17.16 20.44 -24.83
N ASP A 487 -17.29 21.09 -25.98
CA ASP A 487 -17.60 20.41 -27.25
C ASP A 487 -16.49 19.44 -27.66
N ALA A 488 -15.23 19.82 -27.47
CA ALA A 488 -14.08 18.95 -27.69
C ALA A 488 -14.07 17.72 -26.77
N LEU A 489 -14.38 17.89 -25.47
CA LEU A 489 -14.48 16.78 -24.51
C LEU A 489 -15.61 15.81 -24.86
N ARG A 490 -16.75 16.32 -25.33
CA ARG A 490 -17.86 15.48 -25.81
C ARG A 490 -17.46 14.66 -27.03
N ALA A 491 -16.74 15.27 -27.98
CA ALA A 491 -16.21 14.56 -29.14
C ALA A 491 -15.15 13.51 -28.74
N LEU A 492 -14.26 13.85 -27.80
CA LEU A 492 -13.26 12.93 -27.26
C LEU A 492 -13.90 11.74 -26.54
N ALA A 493 -14.99 11.94 -25.81
CA ALA A 493 -15.73 10.85 -25.18
C ALA A 493 -16.28 9.84 -26.21
N ALA A 494 -16.70 10.30 -27.39
CA ALA A 494 -17.12 9.41 -28.47
C ALA A 494 -15.95 8.58 -29.05
N GLU A 495 -14.75 9.15 -29.11
CA GLU A 495 -13.53 8.45 -29.54
C GLU A 495 -13.07 7.42 -28.50
N CYS A 496 -13.11 7.78 -27.21
CA CYS A 496 -12.88 6.82 -26.12
C CYS A 496 -13.88 5.66 -26.18
N ARG A 497 -15.15 5.93 -26.50
CA ARG A 497 -16.18 4.89 -26.69
C ARG A 497 -15.84 3.96 -27.86
N ALA A 498 -15.24 4.47 -28.93
CA ALA A 498 -14.82 3.64 -30.06
C ALA A 498 -13.71 2.65 -29.67
N LEU A 499 -12.80 3.03 -28.77
CA LEU A 499 -11.72 2.17 -28.27
C LEU A 499 -12.20 1.20 -27.19
N LEU A 500 -12.96 1.68 -26.22
CA LEU A 500 -13.32 0.94 -24.99
C LEU A 500 -14.54 0.03 -25.15
N GLY A 501 -15.25 0.11 -26.28
CA GLY A 501 -16.49 -0.64 -26.49
C GLY A 501 -17.66 -0.10 -25.66
N PRO A 502 -18.85 -0.73 -25.71
CA PRO A 502 -20.08 -0.18 -25.13
C PRO A 502 -20.19 -0.33 -23.59
N ASP A 503 -19.45 -1.26 -23.00
CA ASP A 503 -19.67 -1.68 -21.61
C ASP A 503 -18.96 -0.78 -20.58
N VAL A 504 -17.81 -0.21 -20.95
CA VAL A 504 -17.03 0.66 -20.05
C VAL A 504 -17.79 1.96 -19.78
N LYS A 505 -17.96 2.33 -18.51
CA LYS A 505 -18.58 3.62 -18.15
C LYS A 505 -17.62 4.76 -18.46
N LEU A 506 -18.09 5.81 -19.12
CA LEU A 506 -17.29 6.99 -19.40
C LEU A 506 -17.76 8.15 -18.53
N SER A 507 -16.83 8.85 -17.90
CA SER A 507 -17.12 9.99 -17.03
C SER A 507 -16.08 11.09 -17.19
N TYR A 508 -16.34 12.23 -16.57
CA TYR A 508 -15.40 13.33 -16.37
C TYR A 508 -15.34 13.63 -14.88
N ALA A 509 -14.14 13.66 -14.30
CA ALA A 509 -13.96 13.91 -12.87
C ALA A 509 -13.83 15.42 -12.62
N ALA A 510 -14.98 16.09 -12.55
CA ALA A 510 -15.04 17.53 -12.32
C ALA A 510 -14.60 17.91 -10.90
N ASP A 511 -13.92 19.05 -10.78
CA ASP A 511 -13.76 19.71 -9.49
C ASP A 511 -15.12 20.20 -8.97
N TRP A 512 -15.29 20.25 -7.65
CA TRP A 512 -16.55 20.70 -7.05
C TRP A 512 -16.94 22.14 -7.45
N SER A 513 -15.96 22.98 -7.79
CA SER A 513 -16.21 24.34 -8.25
C SER A 513 -16.72 24.43 -9.70
N GLU A 514 -16.62 23.36 -10.49
CA GLU A 514 -17.15 23.31 -11.86
C GLU A 514 -18.69 23.17 -11.86
N TYR A 515 -19.31 22.66 -10.78
CA TYR A 515 -20.77 22.47 -10.69
C TYR A 515 -21.58 23.77 -10.60
N PHE A 516 -20.94 24.90 -10.27
CA PHE A 516 -21.60 26.21 -10.15
C PHE A 516 -21.19 27.19 -11.26
N GLY A 517 -20.67 26.67 -12.37
CA GLY A 517 -20.29 27.44 -13.56
C GLY A 517 -21.47 27.82 -14.47
N TYR A 518 -21.12 28.37 -15.64
CA TYR A 518 -22.01 28.94 -16.68
C TYR A 518 -23.27 28.15 -17.02
#